data_AF-A0ABD2NDM5-F1
#
_entry.id   AF-A0ABD2NDM5-F1
#
_cell.length_a   1.000
_cell.length_b   1.000
_cell.length_c   1.000
_cell.angle_alpha   90.00
_cell.angle_beta   90.00
_cell.angle_gamma   90.00
#
_symmetry.space_group_name_H-M   'P 1'
#
loop_
_entity.id
_entity.type
_entity.pdbx_description
1 polymer ?
#
loop_
_entity_poly.entity_id
_entity_poly.type
_entity_poly.pdbx_seq_one_letter_code
_entity_poly.pdbx_strand_id
1 'polypeptide(L)'
;MAKIYSTSAIWILKAEAMPVYLVGHMAPGSDERQRGAFPATHPQAFTDHHNRRYLKLVRRYADIIVGQFFGHLHSDTFRVIYNEHGKYEAKASSGSPL
;
A
#
# COMPACT_ATOMS: atom_id res chain seq x y z
N MET A 1 21.12 7.38 13.07
CA MET A 1 21.86 6.71 11.98
C MET A 1 20.86 6.02 11.06
N ALA A 2 20.63 6.54 9.86
CA ALA A 2 19.66 5.98 8.90
C ALA A 2 20.28 4.84 8.10
N LYS A 3 19.53 3.77 7.85
CA LYS A 3 20.00 2.60 7.09
C LYS A 3 19.17 2.46 5.82
N ILE A 4 19.83 2.53 4.68
CA ILE A 4 19.21 2.42 3.35
C ILE A 4 19.18 0.94 2.98
N TYR A 5 18.00 0.42 2.68
CA TYR A 5 17.82 -0.93 2.14
C TYR A 5 17.38 -0.81 0.69
N SER A 6 18.21 -1.30 -0.24
CA SER A 6 17.97 -1.25 -1.68
C SER A 6 17.86 -2.66 -2.24
N THR A 7 16.67 -3.01 -2.73
CA THR A 7 16.44 -4.05 -3.73
C THR A 7 15.34 -3.54 -4.63
N SER A 8 15.72 -3.06 -5.82
CA SER A 8 14.84 -2.77 -6.96
C SER A 8 13.57 -1.98 -6.65
N ALA A 9 13.69 -0.65 -6.68
CA ALA A 9 12.61 0.34 -6.90
C ALA A 9 11.55 0.58 -5.81
N ILE A 10 11.89 0.47 -4.52
CA ILE A 10 11.11 1.09 -3.44
C ILE A 10 12.09 1.64 -2.39
N TRP A 11 12.04 2.96 -2.12
CA TRP A 11 12.83 3.58 -1.06
C TRP A 11 12.01 3.59 0.24
N ILE A 12 12.48 2.87 1.26
CA ILE A 12 11.94 2.95 2.62
C ILE A 12 13.02 3.57 3.50
N LEU A 13 12.83 4.82 3.91
CA LEU A 13 13.68 5.50 4.88
C LEU A 13 13.10 5.28 6.28
N LYS A 14 13.87 4.67 7.18
CA LYS A 14 13.52 4.58 8.61
C LYS A 14 14.59 5.30 9.44
N ALA A 15 14.21 6.47 9.94
CA ALA A 15 14.91 7.22 10.98
C ALA A 15 13.83 7.91 11.83
N GLU A 16 13.69 7.49 13.08
CA GLU A 16 12.59 7.88 13.98
C GLU A 16 11.20 7.55 13.40
N ALA A 17 10.11 7.67 14.16
CA ALA A 17 8.76 7.29 13.70
C ALA A 17 8.20 8.31 12.69
N MET A 18 8.95 8.61 11.63
CA MET A 18 8.52 9.53 10.60
C MET A 18 7.37 8.92 9.81
N PRO A 19 6.29 9.69 9.59
CA PRO A 19 5.21 9.26 8.72
C PRO A 19 5.75 9.00 7.30
N VAL A 20 5.31 7.91 6.70
CA VAL A 20 5.74 7.45 5.37
C VAL A 20 4.57 7.57 4.40
N TYR A 21 4.85 8.17 3.24
CA TYR A 21 4.01 8.10 2.06
C TYR A 21 4.58 7.07 1.09
N LEU A 22 3.74 6.15 0.61
CA LEU A 22 4.10 5.26 -0.50
C LEU A 22 3.56 5.84 -1.79
N VAL A 23 4.44 6.04 -2.78
CA VAL A 23 4.06 6.55 -4.10
C VAL A 23 4.60 5.62 -5.16
N GLY A 24 3.77 5.27 -6.12
CA GLY A 24 4.17 4.43 -7.25
C GLY A 24 3.26 4.63 -8.45
N HIS A 25 3.65 4.13 -9.62
CA HIS A 25 2.82 4.22 -10.82
C HIS A 25 1.68 3.19 -10.79
N MET A 26 2.03 1.90 -10.64
CA MET A 26 1.10 0.77 -10.65
C MET A 26 0.59 0.48 -9.24
N ALA A 27 -0.74 0.47 -9.06
CA ALA A 27 -1.37 0.13 -7.78
C ALA A 27 -1.46 -1.39 -7.54
N PRO A 28 -1.35 -1.87 -6.28
CA PRO A 28 -1.63 -3.26 -5.91
C PRO A 28 -3.15 -3.55 -5.91
N GLY A 29 -3.51 -4.83 -5.98
CA GLY A 29 -4.90 -5.33 -5.97
C GLY A 29 -5.55 -5.36 -7.36
N SER A 30 -6.88 -5.38 -7.41
CA SER A 30 -7.66 -5.54 -8.65
C SER A 30 -8.10 -4.21 -9.28
N ASP A 31 -8.25 -4.15 -10.60
CA ASP A 31 -8.87 -3.01 -11.32
C ASP A 31 -10.40 -3.03 -11.12
N GLU A 32 -10.99 -1.91 -10.68
CA GLU A 32 -12.44 -1.81 -10.42
C GLU A 32 -13.30 -2.00 -11.67
N ARG A 33 -12.74 -1.68 -12.85
CA ARG A 33 -13.41 -1.82 -14.15
C ARG A 33 -13.45 -3.27 -14.61
N GLN A 34 -12.61 -4.12 -14.02
CA GLN A 34 -12.48 -5.53 -14.37
C GLN A 34 -13.19 -6.41 -13.34
N ARG A 35 -14.50 -6.60 -13.51
CA ARG A 35 -15.27 -7.59 -12.74
C ARG A 35 -15.17 -8.97 -13.40
N GLY A 36 -14.20 -9.81 -13.00
CA GLY A 36 -14.15 -11.23 -13.41
C GLY A 36 -12.83 -11.72 -14.00
N ALA A 37 -12.89 -12.83 -14.73
CA ALA A 37 -11.74 -13.50 -15.34
C ALA A 37 -11.13 -12.65 -16.48
N PHE A 38 -9.81 -12.49 -16.42
CA PHE A 38 -9.01 -11.64 -17.29
C PHE A 38 -9.05 -12.10 -18.75
N PRO A 39 -9.27 -11.20 -19.72
CA PRO A 39 -8.62 -11.35 -21.01
C PRO A 39 -7.12 -11.16 -20.81
N ALA A 40 -6.30 -12.01 -21.42
CA ALA A 40 -4.83 -11.95 -21.37
C ALA A 40 -4.21 -10.62 -21.88
N THR A 41 -5.06 -9.68 -22.34
CA THR A 41 -4.68 -8.41 -22.97
C THR A 41 -4.57 -7.24 -22.01
N HIS A 42 -4.99 -7.39 -20.73
CA HIS A 42 -4.76 -6.38 -19.70
C HIS A 42 -3.93 -7.00 -18.57
N PRO A 43 -2.60 -6.82 -18.57
CA PRO A 43 -1.76 -7.40 -17.53
C PRO A 43 -2.18 -6.84 -16.18
N GLN A 44 -2.46 -7.74 -15.24
CA GLN A 44 -2.61 -7.38 -13.84
C GLN A 44 -1.41 -6.52 -13.46
N ALA A 45 -1.67 -5.36 -12.84
CA ALA A 45 -0.61 -4.49 -12.36
C ALA A 45 0.43 -5.28 -11.55
N PHE A 46 -0.06 -6.21 -10.73
CA PHE A 46 0.71 -7.09 -9.88
C PHE A 46 0.25 -8.54 -10.09
N THR A 47 1.18 -9.47 -10.22
CA THR A 47 0.86 -10.90 -10.09
C THR A 47 0.39 -11.20 -8.66
N ASP A 48 -0.34 -12.31 -8.46
CA ASP A 48 -0.83 -12.70 -7.12
C ASP A 48 0.30 -12.78 -6.08
N HIS A 49 1.46 -13.32 -6.47
CA HIS A 49 2.65 -13.39 -5.62
C HIS A 49 3.08 -12.00 -5.12
N HIS A 50 3.18 -11.01 -6.02
CA HIS A 50 3.61 -9.66 -5.67
C HIS A 50 2.54 -8.93 -4.86
N ASN A 51 1.25 -9.12 -5.17
CA ASN A 51 0.15 -8.54 -4.40
C ASN A 51 0.17 -9.02 -2.95
N ARG A 52 0.33 -10.32 -2.71
CA ARG A 52 0.43 -10.87 -1.34
C ARG A 52 1.62 -10.31 -0.57
N ARG A 53 2.78 -10.19 -1.23
CA ARG A 53 3.99 -9.61 -0.61
C ARG A 53 3.78 -8.14 -0.26
N TYR A 54 3.16 -7.37 -1.16
CA TYR A 54 2.85 -5.97 -0.92
C TYR A 54 1.93 -5.80 0.29
N LEU A 55 0.83 -6.55 0.35
CA LEU A 55 -0.12 -6.52 1.47
C LEU A 55 0.54 -6.89 2.80
N LYS A 56 1.45 -7.89 2.80
CA LYS A 56 2.21 -8.27 4.00
C LYS A 56 3.09 -7.13 4.51
N LEU A 57 3.75 -6.39 3.61
CA LEU A 57 4.58 -5.23 3.98
C LEU A 57 3.74 -4.08 4.50
N VAL A 58 2.65 -3.72 3.80
CA VAL A 58 1.78 -2.62 4.23
C VAL A 58 1.17 -2.91 5.60
N ARG A 59 0.68 -4.13 5.84
CA ARG A 59 0.14 -4.50 7.16
C ARG A 59 1.19 -4.44 8.25
N ARG A 60 2.43 -4.89 7.97
CA ARG A 60 3.53 -4.87 8.94
C ARG A 60 3.96 -3.46 9.33
N TYR A 61 3.82 -2.48 8.45
CA TYR A 61 4.27 -1.08 8.66
C TYR A 61 3.10 -0.08 8.67
N ALA A 62 1.88 -0.55 8.91
CA ALA A 62 0.68 0.28 8.87
C ALA A 62 0.71 1.41 9.92
N ASP A 63 1.48 1.25 10.99
CA ASP A 63 1.68 2.23 12.06
C ASP A 63 2.41 3.50 11.61
N ILE A 64 3.22 3.41 10.54
CA ILE A 64 3.98 4.54 9.99
C ILE A 64 3.51 4.98 8.61
N ILE A 65 2.76 4.15 7.87
CA ILE A 65 2.24 4.52 6.54
C ILE A 65 1.01 5.41 6.72
N VAL A 66 1.12 6.68 6.35
CA VAL A 66 0.03 7.67 6.49
C VAL A 66 -0.73 7.91 5.18
N GLY A 67 -0.20 7.44 4.06
CA GLY A 67 -0.86 7.57 2.76
C GLY A 67 -0.19 6.74 1.68
N GLN A 68 -0.99 6.31 0.70
CA GLN A 68 -0.57 5.53 -0.44
C GLN A 68 -1.19 6.14 -1.70
N PHE A 69 -0.37 6.54 -2.67
CA PHE A 69 -0.82 7.26 -3.87
C PHE A 69 -0.30 6.58 -5.13
N PHE A 70 -1.24 6.23 -6.01
CA PHE A 70 -0.97 5.50 -7.24
C PHE A 70 -1.76 6.06 -8.42
N GLY A 71 -1.30 5.74 -9.63
CA GLY A 71 -1.96 6.13 -10.87
C GLY A 71 -2.31 4.92 -11.72
N HIS A 72 -1.88 4.95 -12.98
CA HIS A 72 -2.07 3.92 -14.00
C HIS A 72 -3.50 3.74 -14.52
N LEU A 73 -4.51 3.66 -13.66
CA LEU A 73 -5.87 3.35 -14.07
C LEU A 73 -6.63 4.51 -14.73
N HIS A 74 -6.09 5.74 -14.61
CA HIS A 74 -6.74 6.97 -15.11
C HIS A 74 -8.21 7.06 -14.63
N SER A 75 -8.43 6.60 -13.39
CA SER A 75 -9.69 6.65 -12.65
C SER A 75 -9.43 7.33 -11.32
N ASP A 76 -10.46 7.95 -10.75
CA ASP A 76 -10.49 8.32 -9.34
C ASP A 76 -11.03 7.12 -8.53
N THR A 77 -10.12 6.34 -7.93
CA THR A 77 -10.48 5.24 -7.03
C THR A 77 -9.59 5.20 -5.80
N PHE A 78 -10.12 4.59 -4.73
CA PHE A 78 -9.39 4.35 -3.49
C PHE A 78 -9.50 2.88 -3.08
N ARG A 79 -8.51 2.42 -2.30
CA ARG A 79 -8.43 1.05 -1.77
C ARG A 79 -8.29 1.11 -0.26
N VAL A 80 -9.02 0.25 0.45
CA VAL A 80 -8.90 0.08 1.90
C VAL A 80 -8.19 -1.25 2.16
N ILE A 81 -7.09 -1.21 2.93
CA ILE A 81 -6.36 -2.39 3.34
C ILE A 81 -6.69 -2.67 4.80
N TYR A 82 -7.33 -3.81 5.05
CA TYR A 82 -7.63 -4.30 6.39
C TYR A 82 -6.45 -5.09 6.98
N ASN A 83 -6.37 -5.13 8.30
CA ASN A 83 -5.48 -6.05 9.01
C ASN A 83 -5.89 -7.52 8.76
N GLU A 84 -5.11 -8.47 9.28
CA GLU A 84 -5.38 -9.91 9.07
C GLU A 84 -6.68 -10.38 9.74
N HIS A 85 -7.20 -9.62 10.70
CA HIS A 85 -8.47 -9.88 11.38
C HIS A 85 -9.68 -9.19 10.72
N GLY A 86 -9.48 -8.56 9.55
CA GLY A 86 -10.55 -7.84 8.84
C GLY A 86 -10.97 -6.53 9.48
N LYS A 87 -10.19 -5.98 10.42
CA LYS A 87 -10.43 -4.68 11.05
C LYS A 87 -9.57 -3.60 10.41
N TYR A 88 -10.13 -2.39 10.35
CA TYR A 88 -9.37 -1.18 10.10
C TYR A 88 -8.79 -0.70 11.44
N GLU A 89 -7.50 -0.34 11.46
CA GLU A 89 -6.86 0.28 12.61
C GLU A 89 -6.46 1.70 12.24
N ALA A 90 -7.29 2.67 12.61
CA ALA A 90 -6.84 4.06 12.65
C ALA A 90 -5.82 4.21 13.77
N LYS A 91 -4.80 5.05 13.55
CA LYS A 91 -4.02 5.60 14.66
C LYS A 91 -5.00 6.27 15.62
N ALA A 92 -5.12 5.76 16.84
CA ALA A 92 -5.69 6.54 17.93
C ALA A 92 -4.85 7.82 18.03
N SER A 93 -5.48 8.98 17.84
CA SER A 93 -4.83 10.25 18.13
C SER A 93 -4.43 10.21 19.60
N SER A 94 -3.14 10.19 19.88
CA SER A 94 -2.57 10.25 21.24
C SER A 94 -2.75 11.64 21.89
N GLY A 95 -3.80 12.38 21.50
CA GLY A 95 -4.15 13.65 22.11
C GLY A 95 -5.16 13.40 23.21
N SER A 96 -4.72 13.48 24.46
CA SER A 96 -5.62 13.70 25.60
C SER A 96 -6.51 14.91 25.28
N PRO A 97 -7.84 14.84 25.49
CA PRO A 97 -8.66 16.04 25.43
C PRO A 97 -8.22 16.98 26.56
N LEU A 98 -7.93 18.24 26.21
CA LEU A 98 -7.95 19.34 27.17
C LEU A 98 -9.41 19.70 27.48
#